data_AF-A0A9N8H741-F1
#
_entry.id   AF-A0A9N8H741-F1
#
_cell.length_a   1.000
_cell.length_b   1.000
_cell.length_c   1.000
_cell.angle_alpha   90.00
_cell.angle_beta   90.00
_cell.angle_gamma   90.00
#
_symmetry.space_group_name_H-M   'P 1'
#
loop_
_entity.id
_entity.type
_entity.pdbx_description
1 polymer ?
#
loop_
_entity_poly.entity_id
_entity_poly.type
_entity_poly.pdbx_seq_one_letter_code
_entity_poly.pdbx_strand_id
1 'polypeptide(L)'
;MLWKYQADPKFQATSTSTTYSSAFQNEATAELWLSDDSNTKVPARSKVCEAIAKLGNVAVLRWARDKGFPWDFWTCSHAAYGGHLDVSKWLRENGCPWGAYTCAFAAQGGHLELLEWARANGCPWDWRTCASAAGGGHLELLKWARANGCPWYRDTCSEAARGGCLEVLKWARENRCPWDASTCRWAAFGGHLELLKWARDNGCPWDARTCAKAALGGHLEVLKWARANGCPWNPVTCAKAALGGHLEVLKWARDYGCPWNARTCSKAALGGHLEILKWARENGCPWDSDACANAAMGGHLEVLKWAREQGCPWDARTSKWATEFGHRDVLQWALANGCPDYVEED
;
A
#
# COMPACT_ATOMS: atom_id res chain seq x y z
N MET A 1 -3.48 -9.35 -0.83
CA MET A 1 -4.52 -8.86 -1.77
C MET A 1 -4.96 -7.44 -1.42
N LEU A 2 -5.37 -7.14 -0.17
CA LEU A 2 -5.65 -5.75 0.26
C LEU A 2 -4.41 -4.83 0.22
N TRP A 3 -3.20 -5.35 0.50
CA TRP A 3 -1.95 -4.57 0.43
C TRP A 3 -1.55 -4.12 -0.98
N LYS A 4 -1.97 -4.82 -2.05
CA LYS A 4 -1.72 -4.36 -3.43
C LYS A 4 -2.48 -3.05 -3.72
N TYR A 5 -3.57 -2.78 -3.00
CA TYR A 5 -4.33 -1.53 -3.11
C TYR A 5 -3.84 -0.42 -2.17
N GLN A 6 -3.26 -0.77 -1.01
CA GLN A 6 -2.73 0.22 -0.06
C GLN A 6 -1.28 0.65 -0.31
N ALA A 7 -0.47 -0.19 -0.98
CA ALA A 7 0.93 0.10 -1.30
C ALA A 7 1.14 0.53 -2.76
N ASP A 8 0.07 0.74 -3.54
CA ASP A 8 0.15 1.37 -4.84
C ASP A 8 0.28 2.89 -4.62
N PRO A 9 1.40 3.54 -5.00
CA PRO A 9 1.50 5.00 -5.01
C PRO A 9 0.39 5.65 -5.84
N LYS A 10 -0.29 4.92 -6.72
CA LYS A 10 -1.49 5.40 -7.43
C LYS A 10 -2.70 5.63 -6.52
N PHE A 11 -2.74 5.03 -5.34
CA PHE A 11 -3.85 5.14 -4.37
C PHE A 11 -3.62 6.20 -3.30
N GLN A 12 -2.36 6.58 -3.03
CA GLN A 12 -2.03 7.77 -2.25
C GLN A 12 -1.86 8.96 -3.19
N ALA A 13 -2.95 9.71 -3.39
CA ALA A 13 -2.97 11.02 -4.04
C ALA A 13 -2.06 11.13 -5.28
N THR A 14 -2.39 10.39 -6.34
CA THR A 14 -1.99 10.85 -7.67
C THR A 14 -2.84 12.05 -8.06
N SER A 15 -2.34 12.90 -8.95
CA SER A 15 -3.01 14.07 -9.54
C SER A 15 -4.46 13.84 -10.01
N THR A 16 -4.88 12.58 -10.14
CA THR A 16 -6.25 12.11 -10.41
C THR A 16 -7.25 12.41 -9.28
N SER A 17 -6.84 12.37 -8.00
CA SER A 17 -7.77 12.59 -6.87
C SER A 17 -8.20 14.05 -6.75
N THR A 18 -7.28 14.99 -7.00
CA THR A 18 -7.57 16.43 -6.97
C THR A 18 -8.41 16.84 -8.16
N THR A 19 -8.14 16.28 -9.35
CA THR A 19 -8.91 16.52 -10.57
C THR A 19 -10.35 16.02 -10.46
N TYR A 20 -10.58 14.83 -9.91
CA TYR A 20 -11.94 14.33 -9.71
C TYR A 20 -12.72 15.11 -8.64
N SER A 21 -12.05 15.52 -7.54
CA SER A 21 -12.71 16.30 -6.49
C SER A 21 -13.15 17.67 -6.97
N SER A 22 -12.43 18.32 -7.90
CA SER A 22 -12.87 19.57 -8.52
C SER A 22 -13.86 19.36 -9.67
N ALA A 23 -13.68 18.30 -10.46
CA ALA A 23 -14.53 18.00 -11.60
C ALA A 23 -15.95 17.59 -11.20
N PHE A 24 -16.11 16.87 -10.09
CA PHE A 24 -17.40 16.28 -9.70
C PHE A 24 -18.05 16.95 -8.49
N GLN A 25 -17.82 18.25 -8.31
CA GLN A 25 -18.49 19.04 -7.28
C GLN A 25 -19.97 19.24 -7.59
N ASN A 26 -20.32 19.48 -8.86
CA ASN A 26 -21.68 19.61 -9.35
C ASN A 26 -21.77 19.17 -10.82
N GLU A 27 -22.99 19.18 -11.37
CA GLU A 27 -23.23 18.76 -12.76
C GLU A 27 -22.51 19.68 -13.77
N ALA A 28 -22.42 20.99 -13.51
CA ALA A 28 -21.77 21.92 -14.43
C ALA A 28 -20.26 21.66 -14.54
N THR A 29 -19.58 21.41 -13.42
CA THR A 29 -18.16 21.03 -13.44
C THR A 29 -17.94 19.66 -14.07
N ALA A 30 -18.91 18.75 -13.91
CA ALA A 30 -18.85 17.41 -14.49
C ALA A 30 -19.01 17.42 -16.01
N GLU A 31 -19.90 18.28 -16.54
CA GLU A 31 -20.05 18.52 -17.98
C GLU A 31 -18.80 19.15 -18.60
N LEU A 32 -18.19 20.12 -17.91
CA LEU A 32 -16.91 20.71 -18.34
C LEU A 32 -15.81 19.65 -18.42
N TRP A 33 -15.74 18.77 -17.43
CA TRP A 33 -14.79 17.65 -17.43
C TRP A 33 -15.04 16.66 -18.57
N LEU A 34 -16.32 16.38 -18.88
CA LEU A 34 -16.74 15.49 -19.97
C LEU A 34 -16.41 16.06 -21.35
N SER A 35 -16.42 17.39 -21.51
CA SER A 35 -16.14 18.08 -22.77
C SER A 35 -14.67 18.01 -23.22
N ASP A 36 -13.77 17.61 -22.32
CA ASP A 36 -12.36 17.39 -22.62
C ASP A 36 -12.14 15.95 -23.12
N ASP A 37 -11.87 15.81 -24.42
CA ASP A 37 -11.65 14.52 -25.10
C ASP A 37 -10.51 13.69 -24.48
N SER A 38 -9.59 14.30 -23.73
CA SER A 38 -8.54 13.56 -23.03
C SER A 38 -9.09 12.72 -21.86
N ASN A 39 -10.25 13.08 -21.32
CA ASN A 39 -10.89 12.48 -20.13
C ASN A 39 -11.85 11.33 -20.45
N THR A 40 -12.22 11.13 -21.72
CA THR A 40 -13.26 10.16 -22.12
C THR A 40 -12.72 8.75 -22.43
N LYS A 41 -11.42 8.51 -22.24
CA LYS A 41 -10.79 7.20 -22.46
C LYS A 41 -11.37 6.11 -21.55
N VAL A 42 -11.50 4.88 -22.08
CA VAL A 42 -12.15 3.73 -21.40
C VAL A 42 -11.68 3.49 -19.95
N PRO A 43 -10.39 3.54 -19.60
CA PRO A 43 -9.94 3.33 -18.22
C PRO A 43 -10.32 4.45 -17.25
N ALA A 44 -10.55 5.67 -17.76
CA ALA A 44 -11.05 6.78 -16.94
C ALA A 44 -12.55 6.63 -16.69
N ARG A 45 -13.32 6.22 -17.72
CA ARG A 45 -14.78 6.03 -17.61
C ARG A 45 -15.19 5.02 -16.54
N SER A 46 -14.44 3.95 -16.35
CA SER A 46 -14.79 2.92 -15.35
C SER A 46 -14.67 3.40 -13.90
N LYS A 47 -13.85 4.43 -13.63
CA LYS A 47 -13.58 4.94 -12.28
C LYS A 47 -14.39 6.18 -11.89
N VAL A 48 -15.11 6.79 -12.82
CA VAL A 48 -15.88 8.02 -12.59
C VAL A 48 -16.92 7.80 -11.48
N CYS A 49 -17.74 6.76 -11.57
CA CYS A 49 -18.75 6.47 -10.55
C CYS A 49 -18.13 6.16 -9.19
N GLU A 50 -17.00 5.44 -9.14
CA GLU A 50 -16.28 5.16 -7.89
C GLU A 50 -15.79 6.47 -7.21
N ALA A 51 -15.22 7.38 -8.01
CA ALA A 51 -14.72 8.66 -7.51
C ALA A 51 -15.86 9.56 -7.00
N ILE A 52 -16.96 9.66 -7.76
CA ILE A 52 -18.14 10.44 -7.35
C ILE A 52 -18.77 9.85 -6.09
N ALA A 53 -18.90 8.53 -6.01
CA ALA A 53 -19.44 7.83 -4.86
C ALA A 53 -18.62 8.10 -3.59
N LYS A 54 -17.28 8.17 -3.70
CA LYS A 54 -16.39 8.56 -2.60
C LYS A 54 -16.59 10.01 -2.13
N LEU A 55 -17.02 10.91 -3.01
CA LEU A 55 -17.25 12.32 -2.71
C LEU A 55 -18.63 12.60 -2.09
N GLY A 56 -19.58 11.66 -2.19
CA GLY A 56 -20.87 11.77 -1.52
C GLY A 56 -21.94 12.52 -2.31
N ASN A 57 -21.76 12.71 -3.62
CA ASN A 57 -22.68 13.52 -4.41
C ASN A 57 -23.68 12.67 -5.22
N VAL A 58 -24.90 12.49 -4.67
CA VAL A 58 -25.98 11.74 -5.35
C VAL A 58 -26.37 12.39 -6.68
N ALA A 59 -26.42 13.73 -6.79
CA ALA A 59 -26.83 14.41 -8.01
C ALA A 59 -25.84 14.17 -9.15
N VAL A 60 -24.55 14.31 -8.89
CA VAL A 60 -23.50 14.03 -9.87
C VAL A 60 -23.42 12.54 -10.20
N LEU A 61 -23.75 11.67 -9.24
CA LEU A 61 -23.79 10.22 -9.50
C LEU A 61 -24.97 9.83 -10.40
N ARG A 62 -26.14 10.47 -10.23
CA ARG A 62 -27.28 10.34 -11.16
C ARG A 62 -26.89 10.80 -12.56
N TRP A 63 -26.33 12.00 -12.66
CA TRP A 63 -25.78 12.52 -13.92
C TRP A 63 -24.83 11.53 -14.59
N ALA A 64 -23.90 10.94 -13.83
CA ALA A 64 -22.96 9.97 -14.37
C ALA A 64 -23.67 8.72 -14.92
N ARG A 65 -24.73 8.27 -14.25
CA ARG A 65 -25.54 7.15 -14.75
C ARG A 65 -26.30 7.48 -16.02
N ASP A 66 -26.86 8.69 -16.11
CA ASP A 66 -27.57 9.15 -17.31
C ASP A 66 -26.62 9.26 -18.52
N LYS A 67 -25.35 9.61 -18.30
CA LYS A 67 -24.30 9.65 -19.33
C LYS A 67 -23.70 8.27 -19.66
N GLY A 68 -24.24 7.20 -19.08
CA GLY A 68 -23.81 5.82 -19.35
C GLY A 68 -22.47 5.45 -18.72
N PHE A 69 -22.06 6.12 -17.64
CA PHE A 69 -20.89 5.68 -16.88
C PHE A 69 -21.21 4.39 -16.10
N PRO A 70 -20.38 3.34 -16.22
CA PRO A 70 -20.62 2.08 -15.52
C PRO A 70 -20.38 2.24 -14.02
N TRP A 71 -21.06 1.41 -13.22
CA TRP A 71 -20.73 1.19 -11.82
C TRP A 71 -20.44 -0.29 -11.59
N ASP A 72 -19.86 -0.58 -10.44
CA ASP A 72 -19.58 -1.94 -9.98
C ASP A 72 -19.58 -1.98 -8.45
N PHE A 73 -19.13 -3.11 -7.86
CA PHE A 73 -19.11 -3.27 -6.42
C PHE A 73 -18.13 -2.33 -5.70
N TRP A 74 -17.14 -1.78 -6.41
CA TRP A 74 -16.24 -0.77 -5.86
C TRP A 74 -16.94 0.58 -5.72
N THR A 75 -17.92 0.89 -6.57
CA THR A 75 -18.70 2.13 -6.44
C THR A 75 -19.40 2.20 -5.08
N CYS A 76 -20.12 1.14 -4.70
CA CYS A 76 -20.75 1.06 -3.38
C CYS A 76 -19.72 0.99 -2.23
N SER A 77 -18.60 0.30 -2.43
CA SER A 77 -17.53 0.23 -1.42
C SER A 77 -16.88 1.60 -1.14
N HIS A 78 -16.70 2.43 -2.15
CA HIS A 78 -16.14 3.78 -2.00
C HIS A 78 -17.12 4.78 -1.37
N ALA A 79 -18.42 4.68 -1.67
CA ALA A 79 -19.45 5.41 -0.91
C ALA A 79 -19.41 5.04 0.58
N ALA A 80 -19.30 3.74 0.87
CA ALA A 80 -19.19 3.23 2.24
C ALA A 80 -17.92 3.71 2.95
N TYR A 81 -16.77 3.77 2.25
CA TYR A 81 -15.53 4.32 2.80
C TYR A 81 -15.65 5.80 3.19
N GLY A 82 -16.41 6.59 2.42
CA GLY A 82 -16.64 8.01 2.69
C GLY A 82 -17.75 8.29 3.71
N GLY A 83 -18.50 7.26 4.13
CA GLY A 83 -19.60 7.40 5.08
C GLY A 83 -20.89 7.95 4.49
N HIS A 84 -21.00 7.97 3.16
CA HIS A 84 -22.13 8.58 2.45
C HIS A 84 -23.33 7.61 2.43
N LEU A 85 -24.11 7.64 3.51
CA LEU A 85 -25.24 6.73 3.71
C LEU A 85 -26.36 6.98 2.69
N ASP A 86 -26.62 8.24 2.34
CA ASP A 86 -27.58 8.65 1.31
C ASP A 86 -27.18 8.12 -0.08
N VAL A 87 -25.91 8.26 -0.45
CA VAL A 87 -25.36 7.67 -1.68
C VAL A 87 -25.47 6.15 -1.65
N SER A 88 -25.16 5.53 -0.52
CA SER A 88 -25.21 4.07 -0.38
C SER A 88 -26.65 3.53 -0.51
N LYS A 89 -27.63 4.22 0.08
CA LYS A 89 -29.07 3.93 -0.08
C LYS A 89 -29.49 4.06 -1.54
N TRP A 90 -29.16 5.18 -2.18
CA TRP A 90 -29.50 5.42 -3.57
C TRP A 90 -28.87 4.38 -4.51
N LEU A 91 -27.59 4.03 -4.31
CA LEU A 91 -26.91 2.98 -5.06
C LEU A 91 -27.62 1.62 -4.91
N ARG A 92 -28.04 1.28 -3.69
CA ARG A 92 -28.74 0.03 -3.40
C ARG A 92 -30.10 -0.04 -4.09
N GLU A 93 -30.89 1.04 -4.00
CA GLU A 93 -32.20 1.16 -4.65
C GLU A 93 -32.13 1.03 -6.17
N ASN A 94 -31.02 1.47 -6.78
CA ASN A 94 -30.82 1.43 -8.23
C ASN A 94 -30.03 0.19 -8.71
N GLY A 95 -29.86 -0.83 -7.86
CA GLY A 95 -29.28 -2.11 -8.25
C GLY A 95 -27.75 -2.10 -8.42
N CYS A 96 -27.04 -1.15 -7.80
CA CYS A 96 -25.58 -1.21 -7.72
C CYS A 96 -25.17 -2.44 -6.89
N PRO A 97 -24.27 -3.31 -7.40
CA PRO A 97 -23.81 -4.47 -6.65
C PRO A 97 -23.02 -4.05 -5.41
N TRP A 98 -23.09 -4.87 -4.36
CA TRP A 98 -22.33 -4.69 -3.13
C TRP A 98 -21.80 -6.03 -2.59
N GLY A 99 -20.89 -5.98 -1.63
CA GLY A 99 -20.31 -7.20 -1.05
C GLY A 99 -19.56 -6.95 0.24
N ALA A 100 -18.78 -7.93 0.69
CA ALA A 100 -18.04 -7.85 1.96
C ALA A 100 -17.10 -6.64 2.04
N TYR A 101 -16.60 -6.15 0.90
CA TYR A 101 -15.81 -4.92 0.83
C TYR A 101 -16.58 -3.66 1.22
N THR A 102 -17.89 -3.59 0.96
CA THR A 102 -18.73 -2.47 1.38
C THR A 102 -18.72 -2.33 2.91
N CYS A 103 -18.96 -3.44 3.63
CA CYS A 103 -18.87 -3.46 5.09
C CYS A 103 -17.44 -3.19 5.58
N ALA A 104 -16.41 -3.76 4.93
CA ALA A 104 -15.02 -3.54 5.32
C ALA A 104 -14.56 -2.08 5.14
N PHE A 105 -15.05 -1.39 4.11
CA PHE A 105 -14.69 0.00 3.83
C PHE A 105 -15.45 0.95 4.76
N ALA A 106 -16.73 0.70 5.02
CA ALA A 106 -17.49 1.39 6.08
C ALA A 106 -16.77 1.30 7.44
N ALA A 107 -16.32 0.09 7.78
CA ALA A 107 -15.58 -0.17 9.00
C ALA A 107 -14.22 0.54 9.03
N GLN A 108 -13.52 0.64 7.90
CA GLN A 108 -12.25 1.33 7.80
C GLN A 108 -12.37 2.84 8.01
N GLY A 109 -13.49 3.45 7.58
CA GLY A 109 -13.79 4.87 7.79
C GLY A 109 -14.50 5.17 9.12
N GLY A 110 -14.89 4.14 9.88
CA GLY A 110 -15.54 4.31 11.18
C GLY A 110 -17.03 4.61 11.11
N HIS A 111 -17.68 4.35 9.98
CA HIS A 111 -19.06 4.73 9.72
C HIS A 111 -20.05 3.68 10.27
N LEU A 112 -20.27 3.71 11.58
CA LEU A 112 -21.11 2.72 12.27
C LEU A 112 -22.56 2.71 11.76
N GLU A 113 -23.20 3.88 11.61
CA GLU A 113 -24.58 3.98 11.12
C GLU A 113 -24.74 3.36 9.72
N LEU A 114 -23.76 3.62 8.84
CA LEU A 114 -23.76 3.04 7.49
C LEU A 114 -23.58 1.52 7.53
N LEU A 115 -22.70 1.04 8.39
CA LEU A 115 -22.47 -0.39 8.57
C LEU A 115 -23.71 -1.09 9.15
N GLU A 116 -24.39 -0.50 10.13
CA GLU A 116 -25.66 -0.99 10.69
C GLU A 116 -26.72 -1.09 9.60
N TRP A 117 -26.90 -0.03 8.81
CA TRP A 117 -27.83 -0.02 7.69
C TRP A 117 -27.48 -1.09 6.63
N ALA A 118 -26.21 -1.21 6.24
CA ALA A 118 -25.77 -2.19 5.26
C ALA A 118 -26.07 -3.63 5.74
N ARG A 119 -25.84 -3.91 7.03
CA ARG A 119 -26.12 -5.21 7.63
C ARG A 119 -27.60 -5.51 7.72
N ALA A 120 -28.43 -4.53 8.12
CA ALA A 120 -29.88 -4.67 8.15
C ALA A 120 -30.48 -4.97 6.77
N ASN A 121 -29.82 -4.53 5.69
CA ASN A 121 -30.27 -4.73 4.31
C ASN A 121 -29.61 -5.93 3.60
N GLY A 122 -28.91 -6.79 4.35
CA GLY A 122 -28.36 -8.05 3.83
C GLY A 122 -27.01 -7.92 3.11
N CYS A 123 -26.28 -6.81 3.29
CA CYS A 123 -24.90 -6.72 2.79
C CYS A 123 -24.02 -7.73 3.53
N PRO A 124 -23.30 -8.64 2.84
CA PRO A 124 -22.44 -9.61 3.51
C PRO A 124 -21.25 -8.92 4.17
N TRP A 125 -20.69 -9.55 5.19
CA TRP A 125 -19.41 -9.17 5.81
C TRP A 125 -18.53 -10.40 6.03
N ASP A 126 -17.26 -10.17 6.32
CA ASP A 126 -16.35 -11.20 6.76
C ASP A 126 -15.27 -10.60 7.69
N TRP A 127 -14.21 -11.36 7.94
CA TRP A 127 -13.16 -10.99 8.88
C TRP A 127 -12.47 -9.66 8.55
N ARG A 128 -12.54 -9.23 7.28
CA ARG A 128 -11.99 -7.95 6.83
C ARG A 128 -12.72 -6.78 7.49
N THR A 129 -13.99 -6.91 7.85
CA THR A 129 -14.73 -5.84 8.54
C THR A 129 -14.13 -5.55 9.91
N CYS A 130 -13.89 -6.57 10.74
CA CYS A 130 -13.17 -6.39 12.01
C CYS A 130 -11.73 -5.92 11.81
N ALA A 131 -11.00 -6.47 10.82
CA ALA A 131 -9.62 -6.05 10.57
C ALA A 131 -9.51 -4.58 10.12
N SER A 132 -10.41 -4.13 9.24
CA SER A 132 -10.49 -2.74 8.79
C SER A 132 -10.88 -1.78 9.91
N ALA A 133 -11.89 -2.13 10.73
CA ALA A 133 -12.24 -1.35 11.92
C ALA A 133 -11.04 -1.18 12.84
N ALA A 134 -10.28 -2.26 13.02
CA ALA A 134 -9.13 -2.26 13.89
C ALA A 134 -7.97 -1.40 13.37
N GLY A 135 -7.67 -1.48 12.06
CA GLY A 135 -6.65 -0.64 11.43
C GLY A 135 -7.03 0.84 11.29
N GLY A 136 -8.32 1.17 11.27
CA GLY A 136 -8.82 2.55 11.36
C GLY A 136 -8.92 3.10 12.78
N GLY A 137 -8.73 2.25 13.81
CA GLY A 137 -8.81 2.66 15.21
C GLY A 137 -10.23 2.81 15.75
N HIS A 138 -11.24 2.29 15.05
CA HIS A 138 -12.65 2.46 15.39
C HIS A 138 -13.13 1.42 16.40
N LEU A 139 -12.75 1.58 17.66
CA LEU A 139 -13.00 0.62 18.75
C LEU A 139 -14.48 0.30 18.94
N GLU A 140 -15.36 1.31 18.99
CA GLU A 140 -16.80 1.08 19.22
C GLU A 140 -17.45 0.35 18.05
N LEU A 141 -17.06 0.67 16.82
CA LEU A 141 -17.51 -0.07 15.64
C LEU A 141 -17.02 -1.52 15.67
N LEU A 142 -15.76 -1.75 16.08
CA LEU A 142 -15.21 -3.09 16.21
C LEU A 142 -15.96 -3.91 17.28
N LYS A 143 -16.25 -3.33 18.44
CA LYS A 143 -17.06 -3.95 19.51
C LYS A 143 -18.43 -4.34 18.98
N TRP A 144 -19.10 -3.42 18.29
CA TRP A 144 -20.41 -3.68 17.70
C TRP A 144 -20.36 -4.80 16.65
N ALA A 145 -19.39 -4.78 15.73
CA ALA A 145 -19.24 -5.80 14.71
C ALA A 145 -19.01 -7.18 15.35
N ARG A 146 -18.20 -7.25 16.41
CA ARG A 146 -17.93 -8.48 17.13
C ARG A 146 -19.18 -9.01 17.85
N ALA A 147 -19.92 -8.14 18.52
CA ALA A 147 -21.17 -8.50 19.20
C ALA A 147 -22.23 -9.06 18.25
N ASN A 148 -22.23 -8.60 16.99
CA ASN A 148 -23.15 -9.07 15.96
C ASN A 148 -22.62 -10.25 15.12
N GLY A 149 -21.54 -10.91 15.56
CA GLY A 149 -21.06 -12.15 14.95
C GLY A 149 -20.11 -11.98 13.77
N CYS A 150 -19.56 -10.78 13.54
CA CYS A 150 -18.47 -10.62 12.58
C CYS A 150 -17.25 -11.43 13.06
N PRO A 151 -16.66 -12.28 12.19
CA PRO A 151 -15.46 -13.04 12.53
C PRO A 151 -14.25 -12.11 12.64
N TRP A 152 -13.23 -12.56 13.38
CA TRP A 152 -11.96 -11.88 13.52
C TRP A 152 -10.81 -12.90 13.63
N TYR A 153 -9.61 -12.51 13.24
CA TYR A 153 -8.43 -13.37 13.22
C TYR A 153 -7.16 -12.55 13.55
N ARG A 154 -5.98 -13.16 13.38
CA ARG A 154 -4.67 -12.50 13.59
C ARG A 154 -4.49 -11.20 12.81
N ASP A 155 -5.19 -11.08 11.70
CA ASP A 155 -5.16 -9.89 10.85
C ASP A 155 -5.78 -8.69 11.57
N THR A 156 -6.75 -8.89 12.48
CA THR A 156 -7.33 -7.81 13.29
C THR A 156 -6.28 -7.14 14.18
N CYS A 157 -5.47 -7.93 14.89
CA CYS A 157 -4.36 -7.40 15.67
C CYS A 157 -3.25 -6.79 14.79
N SER A 158 -2.97 -7.41 13.63
CA SER A 158 -1.96 -6.92 12.69
C SER A 158 -2.34 -5.58 12.06
N GLU A 159 -3.60 -5.37 11.73
CA GLU A 159 -4.12 -4.11 11.19
C GLU A 159 -4.17 -3.02 12.26
N ALA A 160 -4.62 -3.33 13.50
CA ALA A 160 -4.52 -2.39 14.61
C ALA A 160 -3.07 -1.92 14.84
N ALA A 161 -2.12 -2.86 14.79
CA ALA A 161 -0.70 -2.56 14.90
C ALA A 161 -0.18 -1.70 13.73
N ARG A 162 -0.65 -1.95 12.51
CA ARG A 162 -0.30 -1.12 11.33
C ARG A 162 -0.80 0.32 11.48
N GLY A 163 -2.02 0.49 12.01
CA GLY A 163 -2.65 1.79 12.25
C GLY A 163 -2.15 2.52 13.50
N GLY A 164 -1.36 1.87 14.36
CA GLY A 164 -0.91 2.45 15.64
C GLY A 164 -2.00 2.49 16.72
N CYS A 165 -3.07 1.73 16.53
CA CYS A 165 -4.27 1.78 17.37
C CYS A 165 -4.11 0.94 18.64
N LEU A 166 -3.31 1.43 19.60
CA LEU A 166 -2.95 0.70 20.81
C LEU A 166 -4.16 0.26 21.64
N GLU A 167 -5.14 1.14 21.84
CA GLU A 167 -6.33 0.82 22.64
C GLU A 167 -7.20 -0.26 21.98
N VAL A 168 -7.27 -0.27 20.65
CA VAL A 168 -7.93 -1.35 19.92
C VAL A 168 -7.18 -2.66 20.08
N LEU A 169 -5.85 -2.64 20.00
CA LEU A 169 -5.03 -3.84 20.15
C LEU A 169 -5.13 -4.43 21.56
N LYS A 170 -5.11 -3.58 22.60
CA LYS A 170 -5.36 -3.98 24.00
C LYS A 170 -6.71 -4.67 24.14
N TRP A 171 -7.78 -4.02 23.69
CA TRP A 171 -9.13 -4.57 23.77
C TRP A 171 -9.26 -5.90 23.01
N ALA A 172 -8.70 -5.98 21.80
CA ALA A 172 -8.70 -7.21 21.01
C ALA A 172 -7.97 -8.34 21.75
N ARG A 173 -6.85 -8.03 22.42
CA ARG A 173 -6.09 -9.01 23.20
C ARG A 173 -6.83 -9.50 24.44
N GLU A 174 -7.44 -8.59 25.20
CA GLU A 174 -8.27 -8.91 26.37
C GLU A 174 -9.42 -9.87 26.01
N ASN A 175 -9.95 -9.71 24.80
CA ASN A 175 -11.03 -10.53 24.26
C ASN A 175 -10.52 -11.75 23.46
N ARG A 176 -9.25 -12.14 23.66
CA ARG A 176 -8.63 -13.36 23.11
C ARG A 176 -8.55 -13.40 21.57
N CYS A 177 -8.50 -12.25 20.91
CA CYS A 177 -8.15 -12.20 19.50
C CYS A 177 -6.74 -12.79 19.31
N PRO A 178 -6.54 -13.72 18.35
CA PRO A 178 -5.22 -14.27 18.09
C PRO A 178 -4.31 -13.18 17.52
N TRP A 179 -3.00 -13.33 17.74
CA TRP A 179 -1.95 -12.51 17.14
C TRP A 179 -0.74 -13.38 16.76
N ASP A 180 0.15 -12.84 15.94
CA ASP A 180 1.40 -13.49 15.58
C ASP A 180 2.50 -12.44 15.32
N ALA A 181 3.66 -12.87 14.80
CA ALA A 181 4.78 -11.97 14.55
C ALA A 181 4.43 -10.82 13.58
N SER A 182 3.38 -10.95 12.78
CA SER A 182 2.89 -9.90 11.89
C SER A 182 2.43 -8.66 12.66
N THR A 183 1.88 -8.80 13.87
CA THR A 183 1.53 -7.67 14.73
C THR A 183 2.76 -6.81 15.01
N CYS A 184 3.89 -7.41 15.41
CA CYS A 184 5.13 -6.67 15.63
C CYS A 184 5.72 -6.11 14.32
N ARG A 185 5.68 -6.89 13.23
CA ARG A 185 6.18 -6.45 11.91
C ARG A 185 5.44 -5.20 11.42
N TRP A 186 4.13 -5.12 11.59
CA TRP A 186 3.33 -3.99 11.12
C TRP A 186 3.38 -2.79 12.06
N ALA A 187 3.45 -3.00 13.38
CA ALA A 187 3.80 -1.94 14.33
C ALA A 187 5.13 -1.28 13.96
N ALA A 188 6.14 -2.12 13.65
CA ALA A 188 7.46 -1.66 13.26
C ALA A 188 7.45 -0.92 11.92
N PHE A 189 6.68 -1.40 10.93
CA PHE A 189 6.51 -0.73 9.64
C PHE A 189 5.89 0.66 9.76
N GLY A 190 4.92 0.85 10.67
CA GLY A 190 4.25 2.13 10.88
C GLY A 190 4.94 3.06 11.87
N GLY A 191 6.06 2.64 12.46
CA GLY A 191 6.83 3.47 13.39
C GLY A 191 6.25 3.53 14.81
N HIS A 192 5.31 2.65 15.15
CA HIS A 192 4.53 2.70 16.38
C HIS A 192 5.28 2.06 17.56
N LEU A 193 6.31 2.74 18.06
CA LEU A 193 7.22 2.22 19.09
C LEU A 193 6.52 1.79 20.38
N GLU A 194 5.63 2.64 20.92
CA GLU A 194 4.93 2.34 22.18
C GLU A 194 3.99 1.15 22.05
N LEU A 195 3.34 0.99 20.90
CA LEU A 195 2.53 -0.18 20.60
C LEU A 195 3.38 -1.44 20.48
N LEU A 196 4.55 -1.35 19.83
CA LEU A 196 5.47 -2.46 19.69
C LEU A 196 6.03 -2.92 21.05
N LYS A 197 6.41 -1.98 21.92
CA LYS A 197 6.82 -2.24 23.31
C LYS A 197 5.75 -3.03 24.05
N TRP A 198 4.53 -2.47 24.09
CA TRP A 198 3.39 -3.11 24.74
C TRP A 198 3.11 -4.51 24.17
N ALA A 199 3.17 -4.69 22.85
CA ALA A 199 2.97 -6.00 22.23
C ALA A 199 4.03 -7.01 22.68
N ARG A 200 5.31 -6.62 22.79
CA ARG A 200 6.36 -7.52 23.28
C ARG A 200 6.20 -7.86 24.75
N ASP A 201 5.90 -6.87 25.58
CA ASP A 201 5.71 -7.07 27.02
C ASP A 201 4.55 -8.03 27.32
N ASN A 202 3.57 -8.11 26.42
CA ASN A 202 2.44 -9.02 26.51
C ASN A 202 2.65 -10.36 25.77
N GLY A 203 3.88 -10.65 25.32
CA GLY A 203 4.27 -11.94 24.75
C GLY A 203 3.92 -12.13 23.27
N CYS A 204 3.62 -11.07 22.51
CA CYS A 204 3.49 -11.17 21.06
C CYS A 204 4.84 -11.53 20.43
N PRO A 205 4.96 -12.58 19.60
CA PRO A 205 6.26 -12.96 19.01
C PRO A 205 6.78 -11.89 18.02
N TRP A 206 8.09 -11.91 17.74
CA TRP A 206 8.73 -11.19 16.63
C TRP A 206 9.73 -12.10 15.91
N ASP A 207 10.17 -11.64 14.75
CA ASP A 207 11.25 -12.25 13.98
C ASP A 207 12.05 -11.17 13.24
N ALA A 208 13.04 -11.59 12.44
CA ALA A 208 13.93 -10.67 11.72
C ALA A 208 13.21 -9.74 10.75
N ARG A 209 11.97 -10.08 10.35
CA ARG A 209 11.16 -9.20 9.51
C ARG A 209 10.66 -7.97 10.27
N THR A 210 10.67 -7.98 11.60
CA THR A 210 10.30 -6.81 12.42
C THR A 210 11.33 -5.69 12.21
N CYS A 211 12.62 -5.99 12.38
CA CYS A 211 13.70 -5.08 12.03
C CYS A 211 13.65 -4.66 10.56
N ALA A 212 13.44 -5.61 9.63
CA ALA A 212 13.37 -5.29 8.21
C ALA A 212 12.18 -4.38 7.84
N LYS A 213 11.08 -4.43 8.60
CA LYS A 213 9.91 -3.57 8.40
C LYS A 213 10.10 -2.18 9.00
N ALA A 214 10.70 -2.07 10.19
CA ALA A 214 11.17 -0.78 10.71
C ALA A 214 12.13 -0.10 9.73
N ALA A 215 13.05 -0.88 9.16
CA ALA A 215 14.00 -0.40 8.17
C ALA A 215 13.33 0.07 6.88
N LEU A 216 12.32 -0.66 6.39
CA LEU A 216 11.55 -0.27 5.21
C LEU A 216 10.77 1.03 5.40
N GLY A 217 10.22 1.28 6.61
CA GLY A 217 9.49 2.50 6.93
C GLY A 217 10.38 3.67 7.39
N GLY A 218 11.69 3.46 7.49
CA GLY A 218 12.64 4.51 7.88
C GLY A 218 12.65 4.81 9.38
N HIS A 219 12.07 3.94 10.20
CA HIS A 219 11.89 4.17 11.64
C HIS A 219 13.12 3.74 12.44
N LEU A 220 14.16 4.57 12.42
CA LEU A 220 15.45 4.29 13.08
C LEU A 220 15.29 3.98 14.58
N GLU A 221 14.48 4.75 15.31
CA GLU A 221 14.30 4.57 16.75
C GLU A 221 13.60 3.24 17.09
N VAL A 222 12.64 2.82 16.25
CA VAL A 222 12.03 1.50 16.37
C VAL A 222 13.05 0.40 16.12
N LEU A 223 13.89 0.55 15.10
CA LEU A 223 14.92 -0.43 14.78
C LEU A 223 15.98 -0.54 15.90
N LYS A 224 16.46 0.59 16.43
CA LYS A 224 17.36 0.67 17.59
C LYS A 224 16.78 -0.06 18.78
N TRP A 225 15.55 0.27 19.16
CA TRP A 225 14.89 -0.36 20.30
C TRP A 225 14.68 -1.86 20.08
N ALA A 226 14.19 -2.27 18.91
CA ALA A 226 13.99 -3.69 18.61
C ALA A 226 15.30 -4.47 18.69
N ARG A 227 16.40 -3.91 18.16
CA ARG A 227 17.72 -4.55 18.22
C ARG A 227 18.25 -4.65 19.66
N ALA A 228 18.13 -3.58 20.43
CA ALA A 228 18.57 -3.54 21.82
C ALA A 228 17.83 -4.57 22.70
N ASN A 229 16.58 -4.90 22.34
CA ASN A 229 15.76 -5.88 23.05
C ASN A 229 15.84 -7.29 22.44
N GLY A 230 16.85 -7.58 21.62
CA GLY A 230 17.12 -8.93 21.13
C GLY A 230 16.29 -9.37 19.92
N CYS A 231 15.61 -8.46 19.22
CA CYS A 231 15.02 -8.79 17.93
C CYS A 231 16.14 -9.17 16.94
N PRO A 232 16.05 -10.33 16.26
CA PRO A 232 17.03 -10.69 15.26
C PRO A 232 16.94 -9.75 14.05
N TRP A 233 18.01 -9.71 13.26
CA TRP A 233 18.06 -9.06 11.96
C TRP A 233 18.86 -9.93 10.99
N ASN A 234 18.77 -9.64 9.70
CA ASN A 234 19.50 -10.34 8.64
C ASN A 234 19.68 -9.39 7.42
N PRO A 235 20.30 -9.83 6.31
CA PRO A 235 20.56 -8.95 5.16
C PRO A 235 19.33 -8.27 4.55
N VAL A 236 18.13 -8.82 4.79
CA VAL A 236 16.88 -8.19 4.35
C VAL A 236 16.67 -6.85 5.02
N THR A 237 17.21 -6.61 6.22
CA THR A 237 17.10 -5.32 6.93
C THR A 237 17.77 -4.21 6.14
N CYS A 238 19.03 -4.39 5.75
CA CYS A 238 19.75 -3.45 4.88
C CYS A 238 19.07 -3.29 3.53
N ALA A 239 18.66 -4.40 2.89
CA ALA A 239 17.96 -4.33 1.61
C ALA A 239 16.61 -3.60 1.67
N LYS A 240 15.93 -3.61 2.82
CA LYS A 240 14.67 -2.89 3.03
C LYS A 240 14.87 -1.41 3.35
N ALA A 241 15.89 -1.05 4.14
CA ALA A 241 16.31 0.34 4.28
C ALA A 241 16.67 0.95 2.92
N ALA A 242 17.43 0.21 2.10
CA ALA A 242 17.82 0.60 0.77
C ALA A 242 16.61 0.77 -0.17
N LEU A 243 15.64 -0.15 -0.12
CA LEU A 243 14.40 -0.06 -0.91
C LEU A 243 13.54 1.15 -0.54
N GLY A 244 13.49 1.50 0.73
CA GLY A 244 12.68 2.62 1.23
C GLY A 244 13.36 3.98 1.11
N GLY A 245 14.60 4.05 0.65
CA GLY A 245 15.31 5.32 0.51
C GLY A 245 15.88 5.86 1.82
N HIS A 246 16.09 5.01 2.83
CA HIS A 246 16.47 5.43 4.18
C HIS A 246 17.97 5.23 4.44
N LEU A 247 18.81 6.13 3.88
CA LEU A 247 20.28 6.05 3.99
C LEU A 247 20.77 6.02 5.44
N GLU A 248 20.22 6.86 6.32
CA GLU A 248 20.66 6.92 7.72
C GLU A 248 20.34 5.64 8.50
N VAL A 249 19.22 4.99 8.18
CA VAL A 249 18.88 3.68 8.74
C VAL A 249 19.85 2.60 8.24
N LEU A 250 20.21 2.65 6.96
CA LEU A 250 21.16 1.71 6.37
C LEU A 250 22.57 1.87 6.96
N LYS A 251 23.06 3.11 7.09
CA LYS A 251 24.34 3.44 7.75
C LYS A 251 24.37 2.88 9.17
N TRP A 252 23.37 3.24 9.98
CA TRP A 252 23.29 2.75 11.36
C TRP A 252 23.21 1.22 11.43
N ALA A 253 22.41 0.57 10.58
CA ALA A 253 22.34 -0.89 10.57
C ALA A 253 23.72 -1.51 10.24
N ARG A 254 24.46 -0.90 9.30
CA ARG A 254 25.79 -1.38 8.91
C ARG A 254 26.83 -1.19 10.01
N ASP A 255 26.86 -0.02 10.64
CA ASP A 255 27.80 0.32 11.71
C ASP A 255 27.68 -0.62 12.91
N TYR A 256 26.46 -1.13 13.16
CA TYR A 256 26.18 -2.06 14.25
C TYR A 256 26.21 -3.54 13.80
N GLY A 257 26.80 -3.81 12.63
CA GLY A 257 27.11 -5.17 12.18
C GLY A 257 25.94 -5.94 11.55
N CYS A 258 24.88 -5.26 11.11
CA CYS A 258 23.88 -5.93 10.27
C CYS A 258 24.54 -6.37 8.95
N PRO A 259 24.42 -7.65 8.57
CA PRO A 259 24.99 -8.12 7.31
C PRO A 259 24.23 -7.50 6.12
N TRP A 260 24.88 -7.49 4.97
CA TRP A 260 24.30 -7.08 3.69
C TRP A 260 24.77 -8.01 2.57
N ASN A 261 24.12 -7.95 1.41
CA ASN A 261 24.53 -8.65 0.19
C ASN A 261 24.04 -7.86 -1.05
N ALA A 262 24.19 -8.44 -2.25
CA ALA A 262 23.85 -7.81 -3.53
C ALA A 262 22.41 -7.28 -3.60
N ARG A 263 21.50 -7.86 -2.80
CA ARG A 263 20.12 -7.38 -2.68
C ARG A 263 20.02 -5.97 -2.14
N THR A 264 21.02 -5.47 -1.42
CA THR A 264 21.02 -4.09 -0.91
C THR A 264 21.14 -3.12 -2.08
N CYS A 265 22.13 -3.31 -2.94
CA CYS A 265 22.30 -2.52 -4.16
C CYS A 265 21.11 -2.70 -5.10
N SER A 266 20.66 -3.95 -5.34
CA SER A 266 19.56 -4.17 -6.27
C SER A 266 18.21 -3.63 -5.78
N LYS A 267 18.02 -3.47 -4.46
CA LYS A 267 16.83 -2.81 -3.90
C LYS A 267 16.93 -1.29 -3.83
N ALA A 268 18.12 -0.73 -3.59
CA ALA A 268 18.34 0.70 -3.81
C ALA A 268 18.03 1.08 -5.27
N ALA A 269 18.49 0.25 -6.21
CA ALA A 269 18.26 0.45 -7.63
C ALA A 269 16.78 0.36 -8.01
N LEU A 270 16.05 -0.62 -7.44
CA LEU A 270 14.61 -0.75 -7.63
C LEU A 270 13.81 0.46 -7.13
N GLY A 271 14.24 1.08 -6.03
CA GLY A 271 13.58 2.27 -5.47
C GLY A 271 14.05 3.59 -6.10
N GLY A 272 14.99 3.54 -7.04
CA GLY A 272 15.54 4.74 -7.68
C GLY A 272 16.47 5.55 -6.79
N HIS A 273 16.98 4.97 -5.71
CA HIS A 273 17.77 5.68 -4.69
C HIS A 273 19.26 5.68 -5.03
N LEU A 274 19.65 6.50 -6.02
CA LEU A 274 21.02 6.58 -6.53
C LEU A 274 22.06 6.85 -5.43
N GLU A 275 21.79 7.79 -4.52
CA GLU A 275 22.73 8.14 -3.44
C GLU A 275 22.97 6.98 -2.46
N ILE A 276 21.96 6.15 -2.21
CA ILE A 276 22.12 4.94 -1.41
C ILE A 276 22.96 3.91 -2.16
N LEU A 277 22.71 3.75 -3.46
CA LEU A 277 23.47 2.83 -4.28
C LEU A 277 24.96 3.21 -4.34
N LYS A 278 25.27 4.50 -4.55
CA LYS A 278 26.63 5.05 -4.47
C LYS A 278 27.30 4.74 -3.14
N TRP A 279 26.66 5.15 -2.04
CA TRP A 279 27.19 4.92 -0.70
C TRP A 279 27.42 3.43 -0.41
N ALA A 280 26.46 2.56 -0.78
CA ALA A 280 26.60 1.12 -0.57
C ALA A 280 27.80 0.55 -1.34
N ARG A 281 28.04 1.01 -2.57
CA ARG A 281 29.18 0.58 -3.40
C ARG A 281 30.51 1.08 -2.87
N GLU A 282 30.59 2.35 -2.48
CA GLU A 282 31.78 2.95 -1.85
C GLU A 282 32.18 2.21 -0.55
N ASN A 283 31.21 1.65 0.16
CA ASN A 283 31.44 0.89 1.38
C ASN A 283 31.55 -0.63 1.16
N GLY A 284 31.70 -1.08 -0.09
CA GLY A 284 32.01 -2.47 -0.42
C GLY A 284 30.82 -3.43 -0.41
N CYS A 285 29.58 -2.93 -0.48
CA CYS A 285 28.43 -3.81 -0.69
C CYS A 285 28.53 -4.45 -2.09
N PRO A 286 28.43 -5.78 -2.22
CA PRO A 286 28.44 -6.44 -3.52
C PRO A 286 27.22 -6.04 -4.36
N TRP A 287 27.30 -6.27 -5.66
CA TRP A 287 26.20 -6.16 -6.61
C TRP A 287 26.32 -7.23 -7.70
N ASP A 288 25.25 -7.41 -8.46
CA ASP A 288 25.15 -8.34 -9.59
C ASP A 288 24.19 -7.75 -10.63
N SER A 289 23.84 -8.51 -11.66
CA SER A 289 22.97 -8.03 -12.75
C SER A 289 21.56 -7.67 -12.29
N ASP A 290 21.13 -8.09 -11.09
CA ASP A 290 19.85 -7.68 -10.52
C ASP A 290 19.81 -6.18 -10.25
N ALA A 291 20.95 -5.50 -10.04
CA ALA A 291 20.95 -4.06 -9.83
C ALA A 291 20.51 -3.31 -11.10
N CYS A 292 21.04 -3.66 -12.26
CA CYS A 292 20.60 -3.10 -13.54
C CYS A 292 19.17 -3.53 -13.87
N ALA A 293 18.85 -4.82 -13.70
CA ALA A 293 17.53 -5.35 -14.00
C ALA A 293 16.43 -4.69 -13.15
N ASN A 294 16.69 -4.44 -11.86
CA ASN A 294 15.75 -3.75 -10.99
C ASN A 294 15.67 -2.24 -11.23
N ALA A 295 16.77 -1.57 -11.59
CA ALA A 295 16.72 -0.18 -12.04
C ALA A 295 15.80 -0.04 -13.27
N ALA A 296 15.90 -1.00 -14.19
CA ALA A 296 15.05 -1.04 -15.36
C ALA A 296 13.59 -1.34 -15.04
N MET A 297 13.33 -2.31 -14.14
CA MET A 297 11.97 -2.62 -13.65
C MET A 297 11.31 -1.42 -12.94
N GLY A 298 12.09 -0.58 -12.26
CA GLY A 298 11.59 0.64 -11.61
C GLY A 298 11.54 1.87 -12.51
N GLY A 299 12.03 1.78 -13.76
CA GLY A 299 12.07 2.91 -14.68
C GLY A 299 13.11 3.98 -14.33
N HIS A 300 14.18 3.61 -13.63
CA HIS A 300 15.16 4.55 -13.09
C HIS A 300 16.39 4.66 -14.00
N LEU A 301 16.24 5.40 -15.11
CA LEU A 301 17.29 5.55 -16.14
C LEU A 301 18.63 6.05 -15.57
N GLU A 302 18.63 7.08 -14.73
CA GLU A 302 19.87 7.65 -14.17
C GLU A 302 20.59 6.68 -13.23
N VAL A 303 19.85 5.84 -12.52
CA VAL A 303 20.42 4.75 -11.72
C VAL A 303 21.06 3.70 -12.62
N LEU A 304 20.38 3.31 -13.70
CA LEU A 304 20.90 2.34 -14.65
C LEU A 304 22.18 2.84 -15.34
N LYS A 305 22.19 4.10 -15.82
CA LYS A 305 23.37 4.76 -16.41
C LYS A 305 24.56 4.69 -15.46
N TRP A 306 24.38 5.21 -14.24
CA TRP A 306 25.44 5.23 -13.26
C TRP A 306 25.93 3.81 -12.91
N ALA A 307 25.03 2.84 -12.71
CA ALA A 307 25.43 1.46 -12.42
C ALA A 307 26.30 0.86 -13.54
N ARG A 308 25.97 1.17 -14.80
CA ARG A 308 26.72 0.70 -15.97
C ARG A 308 28.06 1.39 -16.15
N GLU A 309 28.14 2.70 -15.94
CA GLU A 309 29.40 3.46 -15.94
C GLU A 309 30.39 2.90 -14.91
N GLN A 310 29.87 2.44 -13.77
CA GLN A 310 30.66 1.85 -12.70
C GLN A 310 30.91 0.33 -12.88
N GLY A 311 30.54 -0.24 -14.04
CA GLY A 311 30.84 -1.62 -14.41
C GLY A 311 29.91 -2.68 -13.80
N CYS A 312 28.74 -2.32 -13.28
CA CYS A 312 27.74 -3.30 -12.80
C CYS A 312 27.29 -4.18 -13.96
N PRO A 313 27.33 -5.53 -13.86
CA PRO A 313 26.85 -6.39 -14.94
C PRO A 313 25.37 -6.16 -15.23
N TRP A 314 24.94 -6.54 -16.44
CA TRP A 314 23.54 -6.62 -16.85
C TRP A 314 23.33 -7.87 -17.71
N ASP A 315 22.07 -8.27 -17.88
CA ASP A 315 21.67 -9.38 -18.75
C ASP A 315 20.31 -9.04 -19.39
N ALA A 316 19.76 -9.96 -20.20
CA ALA A 316 18.48 -9.79 -20.91
C ALA A 316 17.29 -9.48 -19.98
N ARG A 317 17.40 -9.71 -18.66
CA ARG A 317 16.34 -9.30 -17.72
C ARG A 317 16.21 -7.78 -17.65
N THR A 318 17.27 -7.02 -17.96
CA THR A 318 17.24 -5.56 -17.96
C THR A 318 16.34 -5.02 -19.06
N SER A 319 16.49 -5.51 -20.30
CA SER A 319 15.60 -5.17 -21.42
C SER A 319 14.20 -5.74 -21.19
N LYS A 320 14.08 -7.02 -20.77
CA LYS A 320 12.80 -7.66 -20.44
C LYS A 320 11.94 -6.81 -19.49
N TRP A 321 12.49 -6.41 -18.33
CA TRP A 321 11.71 -5.66 -17.35
C TRP A 321 11.42 -4.23 -17.81
N ALA A 322 12.33 -3.58 -18.54
CA ALA A 322 12.02 -2.29 -19.14
C ALA A 322 10.83 -2.39 -20.11
N THR A 323 10.75 -3.45 -20.91
CA THR A 323 9.64 -3.73 -21.83
C THR A 323 8.34 -4.02 -21.07
N GLU A 324 8.33 -5.01 -20.17
CA GLU A 324 7.12 -5.44 -19.45
C GLU A 324 6.48 -4.31 -18.63
N PHE A 325 7.31 -3.43 -18.04
CA PHE A 325 6.84 -2.30 -17.24
C PHE A 325 6.67 -1.00 -18.04
N GLY A 326 6.94 -1.02 -19.35
CA GLY A 326 6.67 0.09 -20.26
C GLY A 326 7.65 1.27 -20.17
N HIS A 327 8.85 1.06 -19.64
CA HIS A 327 9.90 2.06 -19.49
C HIS A 327 10.73 2.20 -20.78
N ARG A 328 10.14 2.87 -21.78
CA ARG A 328 10.70 2.99 -23.15
C ARG A 328 12.05 3.70 -23.20
N ASP A 329 12.23 4.74 -22.40
CA ASP A 329 13.48 5.51 -22.29
C ASP A 329 14.62 4.64 -21.75
N VAL A 330 14.34 3.86 -20.72
CA VAL A 330 15.27 2.86 -20.16
C VAL A 330 15.61 1.79 -21.20
N LEU A 331 14.60 1.22 -21.86
CA LEU A 331 14.81 0.18 -22.88
C LEU A 331 15.67 0.70 -24.03
N GLN A 332 15.31 1.86 -24.61
CA GLN A 332 16.03 2.46 -25.73
C GLN A 332 17.49 2.73 -25.36
N TRP A 333 17.73 3.30 -24.19
CA TRP A 333 19.08 3.54 -23.72
C TRP A 333 19.86 2.24 -23.48
N ALA A 334 19.25 1.24 -22.84
CA ALA A 334 19.89 -0.03 -22.55
C ALA A 334 20.32 -0.76 -23.84
N LEU A 335 19.41 -0.88 -24.82
CA LEU A 335 19.69 -1.49 -26.11
C LEU A 335 20.77 -0.74 -26.90
N ALA A 336 20.71 0.60 -26.93
CA ALA A 336 21.71 1.43 -27.59
C ALA A 336 23.11 1.29 -26.98
N ASN A 337 23.22 0.84 -25.72
CA ASN A 337 24.48 0.63 -25.02
C ASN A 337 24.88 -0.85 -24.90
N GLY A 338 24.26 -1.75 -25.67
CA GLY A 338 24.67 -3.15 -25.76
C GLY A 338 24.10 -4.07 -24.67
N CYS A 339 22.97 -3.70 -24.04
CA CYS A 339 22.20 -4.64 -23.24
C CYS A 339 21.65 -5.75 -24.14
N PRO A 340 21.74 -7.04 -23.75
CA PRO A 340 21.12 -8.12 -24.50
C PRO A 340 19.63 -7.88 -24.67
N ASP A 341 19.12 -8.05 -25.89
CA ASP A 341 17.69 -7.92 -26.17
C ASP A 341 16.94 -9.16 -25.63
N TYR A 342 15.73 -8.93 -25.12
CA TYR A 342 14.83 -10.00 -24.74
C TYR A 342 13.87 -10.25 -25.88
N VAL A 343 14.11 -11.33 -26.63
CA VAL A 343 13.17 -11.83 -27.64
C VAL A 343 12.23 -12.80 -26.93
N GLU A 344 10.94 -12.49 -26.92
CA GLU A 344 9.91 -13.41 -26.45
C GLU A 344 9.79 -14.51 -27.52
N GLU A 345 10.21 -15.74 -27.21
CA GLU A 345 9.94 -16.88 -28.11
C GLU A 345 8.44 -17.19 -28.03
N ASP A 346 7.75 -17.08 -29.18
CA ASP A 346 6.29 -17.25 -29.37
C ASP A 346 5.74 -18.64 -28.96
#